data_AF-A0A2M7G1V4-F1
#
_entry.id   AF-A0A2M7G1V4-F1
#
_cell.length_a   1.000
_cell.length_b   1.000
_cell.length_c   1.000
_cell.angle_alpha   90.00
_cell.angle_beta   90.00
_cell.angle_gamma   90.00
#
_symmetry.space_group_name_H-M   'P 1'
#
loop_
_entity.id
_entity.type
_entity.pdbx_description
1 polymer ?
#
loop_
_entity_poly.entity_id
_entity_poly.type
_entity_poly.pdbx_seq_one_letter_code
_entity_poly.pdbx_strand_id
1 'polypeptide(L)'
;MTLHLRTIPHLFDPEKIQKVQKAAAKTVEKLILILDETDPEASLAQGLDLACAAFQAGLVLEWLFLVPAEPERLNQLQRHFLEQGRAGLPAVSFQTYELTHLPLLLLQARACLSLSQAPETCLRQAVQALAMEIPFASQRFETSESLWAELPVQLWEGDPLEVLKKQLHAPPLGLRTALLKALGLEQVKQKEELLKTEMVILLFWGRSGSVFLQSLLDGHPEILTTPATVLMTFYEVWPRMLQALVQKSQSFTLPDLLDSFAEFFPSLFYADPDTTGCHLNQLGPDQQTVLAVSSSDFKQAFQLLVHSFFADAFELSTQQFLLLLHYAYEMAQGRDISEKHLIAYQLHRPFMNICTETIFKDFPETRVLGMVREPMRGLFSHLRMFVEDQREGRYGKLVPDYTYEDAVFEGMFLNYYSHQLMGWKVLRKRYQPAIYEQQLEALHVQPEAEMRRLAAWLGVAWHESLLESTFNGLQYWGDKRAHQKIQGFSAAHPLSETWQDYFSTVDKEILYALLAKELKRQGYEAPFSFVSMMLPLLIFWPTRLEQQALNLAIQRRDSAACELWFLRLLERWRVCFGVFFERET
;
A
#
# COMPACT_ATOMS: atom_id res chain seq x y z
N MET A 1 -15.63 -24.59 6.42
CA MET A 1 -15.31 -25.81 5.63
C MET A 1 -15.84 -25.75 4.19
N THR A 2 -17.11 -25.41 3.94
CA THR A 2 -17.66 -25.25 2.56
C THR A 2 -16.94 -24.17 1.73
N LEU A 3 -16.40 -23.13 2.39
CA LEU A 3 -15.59 -22.09 1.75
C LEU A 3 -14.14 -22.54 1.47
N HIS A 4 -13.62 -23.52 2.22
CA HIS A 4 -12.25 -24.04 2.08
C HIS A 4 -12.14 -25.21 1.09
N LEU A 5 -13.25 -25.89 0.79
CA LEU A 5 -13.29 -26.96 -0.21
C LEU A 5 -13.39 -26.46 -1.66
N ARG A 6 -13.56 -25.14 -1.87
CA ARG A 6 -13.63 -24.54 -3.22
C ARG A 6 -12.27 -24.09 -3.76
N THR A 7 -11.23 -24.05 -2.94
CA THR A 7 -9.91 -23.51 -3.34
C THR A 7 -8.89 -24.58 -3.78
N ILE A 8 -9.24 -25.87 -3.76
CA ILE A 8 -8.36 -26.94 -4.28
C ILE A 8 -9.20 -27.99 -5.03
N PRO A 9 -9.47 -27.81 -6.34
CA PRO A 9 -10.44 -28.63 -7.06
C PRO A 9 -9.97 -30.07 -7.35
N HIS A 10 -8.70 -30.40 -7.14
CA HIS A 10 -8.10 -31.62 -7.70
C HIS A 10 -7.87 -32.74 -6.68
N LEU A 11 -8.14 -32.51 -5.38
CA LEU A 11 -7.77 -33.45 -4.32
C LEU A 11 -8.95 -34.22 -3.67
N PHE A 12 -10.21 -33.92 -4.04
CA PHE A 12 -11.35 -34.60 -3.41
C PHE A 12 -12.45 -34.97 -4.40
N ASP A 13 -12.88 -36.22 -4.30
CA ASP A 13 -13.96 -36.86 -5.06
C ASP A 13 -15.28 -36.06 -4.90
N PRO A 14 -15.84 -35.52 -6.00
CA PRO A 14 -17.07 -34.72 -5.98
C PRO A 14 -18.26 -35.43 -5.33
N GLU A 15 -18.38 -36.76 -5.45
CA GLU A 15 -19.47 -37.51 -4.82
C GLU A 15 -19.35 -37.54 -3.29
N LYS A 16 -18.13 -37.55 -2.76
CA LYS A 16 -17.89 -37.53 -1.31
C LYS A 16 -18.22 -36.17 -0.71
N ILE A 17 -17.86 -35.08 -1.40
CA ILE A 17 -18.24 -33.72 -0.97
C ILE A 17 -19.76 -33.57 -0.95
N GLN A 18 -20.45 -34.05 -1.98
CA GLN A 18 -21.90 -33.98 -2.06
C GLN A 18 -22.59 -34.82 -0.97
N LYS A 19 -22.04 -35.99 -0.62
CA LYS A 19 -22.52 -36.81 0.51
C LYS A 19 -22.37 -36.09 1.85
N VAL A 20 -21.23 -35.45 2.12
CA VAL A 20 -20.99 -34.72 3.37
C VAL A 20 -21.91 -33.52 3.50
N GLN A 21 -22.12 -32.76 2.42
CA GLN A 21 -23.04 -31.62 2.40
C GLN A 21 -24.49 -32.05 2.64
N LYS A 22 -24.93 -33.15 2.03
CA LYS A 22 -26.29 -33.69 2.20
C LYS A 22 -26.51 -34.23 3.62
N ALA A 23 -25.49 -34.83 4.23
CA ALA A 23 -25.54 -35.27 5.62
C ALA A 23 -25.62 -34.08 6.59
N ALA A 24 -24.79 -33.04 6.38
CA ALA A 24 -24.81 -31.82 7.19
C ALA A 24 -26.16 -31.11 7.15
N ALA A 25 -26.73 -30.92 5.95
CA ALA A 25 -28.04 -30.31 5.77
C ALA A 25 -29.15 -31.09 6.51
N LYS A 26 -29.14 -32.43 6.41
CA LYS A 26 -30.13 -33.29 7.08
C LYS A 26 -30.01 -33.27 8.61
N THR A 27 -28.81 -33.07 9.13
CA THR A 27 -28.55 -32.91 10.58
C THR A 27 -29.07 -31.56 11.08
N VAL A 28 -28.86 -30.49 10.32
CA VAL A 28 -29.39 -29.16 10.63
C VAL A 28 -30.92 -29.16 10.59
N GLU A 29 -31.53 -29.81 9.60
CA GLU A 29 -32.98 -29.94 9.50
C GLU A 29 -33.59 -30.68 10.70
N LYS A 30 -32.93 -31.74 11.17
CA LYS A 30 -33.33 -32.45 12.40
C LYS A 30 -33.16 -31.61 13.66
N LEU A 31 -32.11 -30.80 13.75
CA LEU A 31 -31.91 -29.88 14.87
C LEU A 31 -33.01 -28.83 14.93
N ILE A 32 -33.42 -28.30 13.78
CA ILE A 32 -34.52 -27.32 13.71
C ILE A 32 -35.84 -27.95 14.16
N LEU A 33 -36.11 -29.20 13.77
CA LEU A 33 -37.32 -29.93 14.19
C LEU A 33 -37.34 -30.26 15.69
N ILE A 34 -36.19 -30.59 16.30
CA ILE A 34 -36.09 -30.87 17.74
C ILE A 34 -36.32 -29.61 18.57
N LEU A 35 -35.94 -28.43 18.06
CA LEU A 35 -36.12 -27.15 18.75
C LEU A 35 -37.55 -26.60 18.70
N ASP A 36 -38.45 -27.22 17.93
CA ASP A 36 -39.85 -26.82 17.77
C ASP A 36 -40.80 -27.63 18.68
N GLU A 37 -40.28 -28.56 19.51
CA GLU A 37 -41.09 -29.33 20.47
C GLU A 37 -41.22 -28.63 21.84
N THR A 38 -42.39 -28.79 22.46
CA THR A 38 -42.86 -28.04 23.65
C THR A 38 -42.18 -28.40 24.98
N ASP A 39 -41.06 -29.14 24.98
CA ASP A 39 -40.26 -29.44 26.19
C ASP A 39 -38.81 -28.94 26.03
N PRO A 40 -38.47 -27.78 26.62
CA PRO A 40 -37.17 -27.12 26.43
C PRO A 40 -35.98 -27.89 26.98
N GLU A 41 -36.15 -28.70 28.03
CA GLU A 41 -35.04 -29.40 28.69
C GLU A 41 -34.65 -30.68 27.94
N ALA A 42 -35.63 -31.43 27.42
CA ALA A 42 -35.38 -32.59 26.57
C ALA A 42 -34.76 -32.19 25.22
N SER A 43 -35.21 -31.06 24.66
CA SER A 43 -34.73 -30.51 23.38
C SER A 43 -33.28 -30.02 23.47
N LEU A 44 -32.87 -29.49 24.63
CA LEU A 44 -31.50 -29.03 24.87
C LEU A 44 -30.51 -30.19 24.99
N ALA A 45 -30.86 -31.26 25.70
CA ALA A 45 -30.01 -32.44 25.85
C ALA A 45 -29.80 -33.16 24.51
N GLN A 46 -30.86 -33.38 23.73
CA GLN A 46 -30.74 -33.96 22.39
C GLN A 46 -29.98 -33.06 21.41
N GLY A 47 -30.16 -31.73 21.49
CA GLY A 47 -29.41 -30.78 20.67
C GLY A 47 -27.90 -30.80 20.96
N LEU A 48 -27.52 -30.94 22.23
CA LEU A 48 -26.11 -31.02 22.66
C LEU A 48 -25.43 -32.32 22.22
N ASP A 49 -26.12 -33.47 22.32
CA ASP A 49 -25.58 -34.74 21.83
C ASP A 49 -25.38 -34.73 20.30
N LEU A 50 -26.30 -34.12 19.56
CA LEU A 50 -26.18 -33.99 18.10
C LEU A 50 -25.08 -33.00 17.69
N ALA A 51 -24.89 -31.92 18.45
CA ALA A 51 -23.80 -30.95 18.25
C ALA A 51 -22.42 -31.57 18.55
N CYS A 52 -22.31 -32.39 19.60
CA CYS A 52 -21.11 -33.17 19.89
C CYS A 52 -20.80 -34.20 18.79
N ALA A 53 -21.81 -34.87 18.25
CA ALA A 53 -21.63 -35.77 17.11
C ALA A 53 -21.22 -35.02 15.83
N ALA A 54 -21.75 -33.81 15.59
CA ALA A 54 -21.34 -32.94 14.48
C ALA A 54 -19.91 -32.42 14.66
N PHE A 55 -19.50 -32.11 15.89
CA PHE A 55 -18.15 -31.69 16.25
C PHE A 55 -17.13 -32.82 16.04
N GLN A 56 -17.45 -34.05 16.46
CA GLN A 56 -16.63 -35.23 16.17
C GLN A 56 -16.57 -35.57 14.68
N ALA A 57 -17.60 -35.24 13.91
CA ALA A 57 -17.64 -35.37 12.45
C ALA A 57 -17.05 -34.16 11.69
N GLY A 58 -16.47 -33.18 12.39
CA GLY A 58 -15.78 -32.03 11.80
C GLY A 58 -16.70 -30.98 11.16
N LEU A 59 -17.91 -30.75 11.68
CA LEU A 59 -18.88 -29.81 11.14
C LEU A 59 -19.40 -28.79 12.18
N VAL A 60 -19.07 -27.52 11.90
CA VAL A 60 -19.73 -26.24 12.27
C VAL A 60 -19.24 -25.47 13.50
N LEU A 61 -18.99 -24.17 13.25
CA LEU A 61 -18.49 -23.10 14.15
C LEU A 61 -19.47 -21.92 14.30
N GLU A 62 -20.72 -22.03 13.86
CA GLU A 62 -21.69 -20.92 13.89
C GLU A 62 -22.69 -20.96 15.06
N TRP A 63 -22.57 -21.89 16.00
CA TRP A 63 -23.55 -22.03 17.09
C TRP A 63 -23.33 -21.08 18.28
N LEU A 64 -22.20 -20.37 18.35
CA LEU A 64 -21.83 -19.53 19.51
C LEU A 64 -22.36 -18.09 19.47
N PHE A 65 -23.07 -17.68 18.41
CA PHE A 65 -23.46 -16.27 18.24
C PHE A 65 -24.97 -15.96 18.37
N LEU A 66 -25.82 -16.92 18.74
CA LEU A 66 -27.28 -16.72 18.70
C LEU A 66 -28.06 -16.98 20.01
N VAL A 67 -27.43 -16.98 21.18
CA VAL A 67 -28.16 -17.04 22.46
C VAL A 67 -27.86 -15.81 23.31
N PRO A 68 -28.86 -15.01 23.73
CA PRO A 68 -28.65 -13.98 24.74
C PRO A 68 -28.43 -14.69 26.08
N ALA A 69 -27.21 -14.63 26.61
CA ALA A 69 -26.87 -15.35 27.83
C ALA A 69 -27.24 -14.54 29.07
N GLU A 70 -28.21 -15.05 29.84
CA GLU A 70 -28.35 -14.71 31.25
C GLU A 70 -27.15 -15.29 32.05
N PRO A 71 -26.62 -14.57 33.06
CA PRO A 71 -25.42 -14.95 33.81
C PRO A 71 -25.48 -16.33 34.50
N GLU A 72 -26.67 -16.81 34.86
CA GLU A 72 -26.83 -18.12 35.51
C GLU A 72 -26.60 -19.30 34.57
N ARG A 73 -26.89 -19.15 33.27
CA ARG A 73 -26.67 -20.20 32.26
C ARG A 73 -25.19 -20.38 31.91
N LEU A 74 -24.40 -19.30 31.95
CA LEU A 74 -22.94 -19.35 31.79
C LEU A 74 -22.27 -20.13 32.94
N ASN A 75 -22.74 -19.95 34.18
CA ASN A 75 -22.26 -20.69 35.34
C ASN A 75 -22.62 -22.19 35.30
N GLN A 76 -23.77 -22.56 34.73
CA GLN A 76 -24.14 -23.97 34.51
C GLN A 76 -23.29 -24.62 33.42
N LEU A 77 -23.04 -23.90 32.31
CA LEU A 77 -22.15 -24.36 31.23
C LEU A 77 -20.73 -24.62 31.76
N GLN A 78 -20.22 -23.70 32.57
CA GLN A 78 -18.88 -23.80 33.14
C GLN A 78 -18.76 -24.97 34.12
N ARG A 79 -19.79 -25.25 34.93
CA ARG A 79 -19.85 -26.46 35.79
C ARG A 79 -19.92 -27.75 34.98
N HIS A 80 -20.72 -27.78 33.92
CA HIS A 80 -20.86 -28.95 33.05
C HIS A 80 -19.54 -29.32 32.36
N PHE A 81 -18.79 -28.33 31.86
CA PHE A 81 -17.45 -28.55 31.30
C PHE A 81 -16.41 -28.96 32.34
N LEU A 82 -16.49 -28.44 33.58
CA LEU A 82 -15.62 -28.83 34.68
C LEU A 82 -15.87 -30.26 35.17
N GLU A 83 -17.12 -30.75 35.08
CA GLU A 83 -17.49 -32.11 35.47
C GLU A 83 -17.09 -33.16 34.41
N GLN A 84 -17.16 -32.81 33.11
CA GLN A 84 -16.71 -33.70 32.03
C GLN A 84 -15.19 -33.65 31.78
N GLY A 85 -14.51 -32.58 32.20
CA GLY A 85 -13.05 -32.41 32.06
C GLY A 85 -12.19 -33.27 32.99
N ARG A 86 -12.77 -34.14 33.84
CA ARG A 86 -12.00 -35.03 34.74
C ARG A 86 -11.47 -36.32 34.09
N ALA A 87 -11.72 -36.56 32.80
CA ALA A 87 -11.13 -37.69 32.07
C ALA A 87 -9.92 -37.26 31.23
N GLY A 88 -8.83 -36.90 31.92
CA GLY A 88 -7.44 -37.04 31.45
C GLY A 88 -6.93 -36.13 30.32
N LEU A 89 -6.35 -34.99 30.68
CA LEU A 89 -5.23 -34.31 29.98
C LEU A 89 -4.48 -33.40 31.00
N PRO A 90 -3.14 -33.21 30.90
CA PRO A 90 -2.34 -32.63 31.97
C PRO A 90 -2.39 -31.10 32.04
N ALA A 91 -2.23 -30.60 33.26
CA ALA A 91 -2.32 -29.20 33.68
C ALA A 91 -1.22 -28.31 33.09
N VAL A 92 -1.60 -27.09 32.69
CA VAL A 92 -0.68 -25.96 32.44
C VAL A 92 -1.08 -24.81 33.37
N SER A 93 -0.07 -24.19 33.98
CA SER A 93 -0.14 -23.28 35.13
C SER A 93 -0.83 -21.94 34.87
N PHE A 94 -1.66 -21.53 35.83
CA PHE A 94 -2.25 -20.20 35.93
C PHE A 94 -1.27 -19.18 36.55
N GLN A 95 -0.96 -18.11 35.82
CA GLN A 95 -0.49 -16.84 36.39
C GLN A 95 -1.04 -15.68 35.54
N THR A 96 -2.08 -15.02 36.03
CA THR A 96 -2.23 -13.55 36.16
C THR A 96 -3.61 -13.25 36.74
N TYR A 97 -3.62 -12.98 38.05
CA TYR A 97 -4.71 -12.33 38.77
C TYR A 97 -4.42 -10.83 38.73
N GLU A 98 -5.12 -10.08 37.88
CA GLU A 98 -5.28 -8.62 37.97
C GLU A 98 -6.17 -8.15 36.81
N LEU A 99 -7.48 -8.41 36.87
CA LEU A 99 -8.49 -7.79 35.98
C LEU A 99 -9.95 -7.97 36.47
N THR A 100 -10.16 -8.26 37.76
CA THR A 100 -11.50 -8.59 38.29
C THR A 100 -12.36 -7.41 38.75
N HIS A 101 -11.90 -6.17 38.64
CA HIS A 101 -12.68 -5.01 39.13
C HIS A 101 -13.25 -4.09 38.05
N LEU A 102 -12.77 -4.16 36.81
CA LEU A 102 -13.27 -3.31 35.71
C LEU A 102 -14.71 -3.65 35.28
N PRO A 103 -15.13 -4.92 35.18
CA PRO A 103 -16.51 -5.25 34.82
C PRO A 103 -17.52 -4.84 35.90
N LEU A 104 -17.13 -4.90 37.17
CA LEU A 104 -17.98 -4.53 38.31
C LEU A 104 -18.19 -3.02 38.40
N LEU A 105 -17.13 -2.23 38.13
CA LEU A 105 -17.19 -0.77 38.04
C LEU A 105 -18.04 -0.30 36.85
N LEU A 106 -17.92 -0.96 35.69
CA LEU A 106 -18.74 -0.67 34.52
C LEU A 106 -20.22 -1.05 34.72
N LEU A 107 -20.50 -2.14 35.45
CA LEU A 107 -21.86 -2.52 35.84
C LEU A 107 -22.47 -1.56 36.87
N GLN A 108 -21.69 -1.08 37.85
CA GLN A 108 -22.16 -0.07 38.82
C GLN A 108 -22.38 1.30 38.16
N ALA A 109 -21.48 1.74 37.27
CA ALA A 109 -21.65 2.98 36.51
C ALA A 109 -22.90 2.91 35.60
N ARG A 110 -23.14 1.76 34.97
CA ARG A 110 -24.31 1.54 34.11
C ARG A 110 -25.60 1.45 34.92
N ALA A 111 -25.57 0.87 36.12
CA ALA A 111 -26.70 0.84 37.06
C ALA A 111 -27.04 2.23 37.62
N CYS A 112 -26.03 3.06 37.91
CA CYS A 112 -26.24 4.46 38.31
C CYS A 112 -26.81 5.31 37.16
N LEU A 113 -26.32 5.11 35.92
CA LEU A 113 -26.82 5.82 34.74
C LEU A 113 -28.24 5.39 34.33
N SER A 114 -28.62 4.13 34.59
CA SER A 114 -29.95 3.64 34.26
C SER A 114 -31.05 4.00 35.26
N LEU A 115 -30.71 4.52 36.44
CA LEU A 115 -31.68 4.68 37.55
C LEU A 115 -31.91 6.10 38.07
N SER A 116 -31.42 7.17 37.43
CA SER A 116 -31.72 8.50 37.97
C SER A 116 -32.10 9.57 36.94
N GLN A 117 -33.33 10.06 37.07
CA GLN A 117 -33.67 11.47 36.80
C GLN A 117 -32.97 12.38 37.84
N ALA A 118 -31.64 12.34 37.94
CA ALA A 118 -30.89 13.20 38.86
C ALA A 118 -30.29 14.42 38.14
N PRO A 119 -30.23 15.60 38.79
CA PRO A 119 -29.63 16.80 38.20
C PRO A 119 -28.12 16.64 37.92
N GLU A 120 -27.64 17.34 36.89
CA GLU A 120 -26.26 17.38 36.35
C GLU A 120 -25.15 17.51 37.40
N THR A 121 -25.46 18.10 38.56
CA THR A 121 -24.55 18.26 39.70
C THR A 121 -24.08 16.95 40.34
N CYS A 122 -24.92 15.90 40.37
CA CYS A 122 -24.52 14.57 40.89
C CYS A 122 -23.57 13.85 39.93
N LEU A 123 -23.76 14.02 38.61
CA LEU A 123 -22.91 13.42 37.58
C LEU A 123 -21.50 14.03 37.59
N ARG A 124 -21.39 15.34 37.80
CA ARG A 124 -20.08 16.02 37.93
C ARG A 124 -19.30 15.56 39.17
N GLN A 125 -19.96 15.33 40.30
CA GLN A 125 -19.30 14.84 41.52
C GLN A 125 -18.81 13.39 41.37
N ALA A 126 -19.57 12.53 40.69
CA ALA A 126 -19.16 11.15 40.41
C ALA A 126 -17.96 11.08 39.45
N VAL A 127 -17.94 11.93 38.41
CA VAL A 127 -16.82 12.01 37.45
C VAL A 127 -15.57 12.63 38.10
N GLN A 128 -15.72 13.62 38.99
CA GLN A 128 -14.58 14.18 39.74
C GLN A 128 -13.99 13.19 40.75
N ALA A 129 -14.79 12.29 41.33
CA ALA A 129 -14.28 11.23 42.21
C ALA A 129 -13.50 10.16 41.42
N LEU A 130 -13.93 9.83 40.20
CA LEU A 130 -13.26 8.88 39.30
C LEU A 130 -11.93 9.40 38.72
N ALA A 131 -11.82 10.72 38.51
CA ALA A 131 -10.62 11.35 37.95
C ALA A 131 -9.44 11.46 38.94
N MET A 132 -9.66 11.17 40.24
CA MET A 132 -8.61 11.29 41.26
C MET A 132 -7.82 9.99 41.55
N GLU A 133 -8.12 8.85 40.91
CA GLU A 133 -7.53 7.55 41.31
C GLU A 133 -6.64 6.83 40.27
N ILE A 134 -6.20 7.44 39.16
CA ILE A 134 -5.35 6.71 38.19
C ILE A 134 -4.10 7.51 37.78
N PRO A 135 -2.91 7.19 38.34
CA PRO A 135 -1.62 7.66 37.86
C PRO A 135 -0.94 6.67 36.88
N PHE A 136 -0.38 7.21 35.79
CA PHE A 136 0.70 6.73 34.90
C PHE A 136 0.93 5.22 34.67
N ALA A 137 0.93 4.81 33.39
CA ALA A 137 1.85 3.77 32.89
C ALA A 137 2.14 3.93 31.38
N SER A 138 3.26 4.57 31.08
CA SER A 138 3.97 4.49 29.80
C SER A 138 4.97 3.33 29.85
N GLN A 139 4.94 2.40 28.88
CA GLN A 139 6.10 1.73 28.24
C GLN A 139 5.72 0.39 27.58
N ARG A 140 6.35 0.16 26.42
CA ARG A 140 6.52 -1.10 25.67
C ARG A 140 5.28 -1.70 24.98
N PHE A 141 5.27 -1.65 23.65
CA PHE A 141 5.08 -2.84 22.81
C PHE A 141 5.84 -2.65 21.49
N GLU A 142 6.92 -3.40 21.34
CA GLU A 142 7.64 -3.65 20.09
C GLU A 142 7.18 -5.01 19.53
N THR A 143 7.13 -5.08 18.20
CA THR A 143 7.10 -6.28 17.33
C THR A 143 5.83 -7.15 17.26
N SER A 144 5.13 -7.07 16.12
CA SER A 144 4.89 -8.23 15.23
C SER A 144 4.23 -7.77 13.91
N GLU A 145 5.04 -7.58 12.87
CA GLU A 145 4.62 -7.19 11.52
C GLU A 145 4.21 -8.38 10.63
N SER A 146 4.07 -9.60 11.17
CA SER A 146 3.89 -10.81 10.37
C SER A 146 2.53 -11.50 10.50
N LEU A 147 1.43 -10.78 10.75
CA LEU A 147 0.10 -11.38 10.91
C LEU A 147 -1.07 -10.58 10.31
N TRP A 148 -0.82 -9.78 9.27
CA TRP A 148 -1.86 -8.94 8.63
C TRP A 148 -2.07 -9.19 7.14
N ALA A 149 -1.62 -10.33 6.60
CA ALA A 149 -1.72 -10.65 5.18
C ALA A 149 -3.01 -11.40 4.76
N GLU A 150 -3.89 -11.79 5.69
CA GLU A 150 -5.12 -12.51 5.34
C GLU A 150 -6.35 -11.96 6.06
N LEU A 151 -6.82 -10.78 5.63
CA LEU A 151 -8.21 -10.40 5.80
C LEU A 151 -8.82 -10.14 4.42
N PRO A 152 -9.83 -10.92 3.99
CA PRO A 152 -10.58 -10.55 2.81
C PRO A 152 -11.33 -9.25 3.14
N VAL A 153 -11.09 -8.21 2.34
CA VAL A 153 -11.92 -7.02 2.29
C VAL A 153 -13.31 -7.46 1.83
N GLN A 154 -14.13 -7.95 2.76
CA GLN A 154 -15.57 -8.05 2.56
C GLN A 154 -16.11 -6.63 2.68
N LEU A 155 -16.48 -6.11 1.52
CA LEU A 155 -17.28 -4.91 1.29
C LEU A 155 -18.35 -4.80 2.38
N TRP A 156 -18.25 -3.75 3.18
CA TRP A 156 -19.40 -3.25 3.92
C TRP A 156 -20.42 -2.74 2.89
N GLU A 157 -21.62 -3.31 2.91
CA GLU A 157 -22.78 -2.75 2.22
C GLU A 157 -23.28 -1.54 3.03
N GLY A 158 -22.64 -0.40 2.82
CA GLY A 158 -23.00 0.89 3.41
C GLY A 158 -21.83 1.86 3.33
N ASP A 159 -21.99 2.95 2.56
CA ASP A 159 -20.98 3.98 2.41
C ASP A 159 -20.81 4.76 3.73
N PRO A 160 -19.65 4.72 4.41
CA PRO A 160 -19.39 5.51 5.61
C PRO A 160 -19.64 7.01 5.41
N LEU A 161 -19.60 7.52 4.16
CA LEU A 161 -19.95 8.91 3.84
C LEU A 161 -21.43 9.24 4.07
N GLU A 162 -22.37 8.28 4.06
CA GLU A 162 -23.80 8.58 4.23
C GLU A 162 -24.16 8.98 5.67
N VAL A 163 -23.44 8.47 6.67
CA VAL A 163 -23.62 8.83 8.09
C VAL A 163 -23.14 10.28 8.36
N LEU A 164 -22.23 10.77 7.53
CA LEU A 164 -21.50 12.02 7.74
C LEU A 164 -22.22 13.28 7.24
N LYS A 165 -23.24 13.13 6.38
CA LYS A 165 -23.95 14.24 5.72
C LYS A 165 -24.77 15.17 6.62
N LYS A 166 -24.90 14.92 7.94
CA LYS A 166 -25.96 15.55 8.75
C LYS A 166 -25.57 16.72 9.67
N GLN A 167 -24.30 17.08 9.90
CA GLN A 167 -23.97 17.76 11.18
C GLN A 167 -22.92 18.91 11.25
N LEU A 168 -22.54 19.61 10.17
CA LEU A 168 -21.68 20.80 10.30
C LEU A 168 -22.11 21.96 9.37
N HIS A 169 -21.82 23.21 9.77
CA HIS A 169 -22.22 24.44 9.05
C HIS A 169 -21.02 25.34 8.68
N ALA A 170 -21.02 25.81 7.44
CA ALA A 170 -20.10 26.81 6.87
C ALA A 170 -20.14 28.20 7.55
N PRO A 171 -19.01 28.95 7.59
CA PRO A 171 -19.03 30.38 7.88
C PRO A 171 -19.62 31.21 6.71
N PRO A 172 -20.16 32.42 6.97
CA PRO A 172 -20.77 33.25 5.92
C PRO A 172 -19.78 33.78 4.87
N LEU A 173 -20.24 33.92 3.62
CA LEU A 173 -19.45 34.34 2.44
C LEU A 173 -18.66 35.66 2.64
N GLY A 174 -19.16 36.61 3.43
CA GLY A 174 -18.48 37.88 3.69
C GLY A 174 -17.21 37.76 4.56
N LEU A 175 -17.16 36.78 5.46
CA LEU A 175 -15.98 36.51 6.29
C LEU A 175 -14.86 35.86 5.46
N ARG A 176 -15.25 35.03 4.49
CA ARG A 176 -14.35 34.32 3.55
C ARG A 176 -13.54 35.28 2.69
N THR A 177 -14.19 36.29 2.09
CA THR A 177 -13.50 37.30 1.26
C THR A 177 -12.55 38.18 2.08
N ALA A 178 -12.91 38.51 3.33
CA ALA A 178 -12.06 39.30 4.21
C ALA A 178 -10.81 38.54 4.68
N LEU A 179 -10.93 37.23 4.96
CA LEU A 179 -9.81 36.35 5.32
C LEU A 179 -8.80 36.19 4.17
N LEU A 180 -9.28 35.90 2.96
CA LEU A 180 -8.43 35.78 1.77
C LEU A 180 -7.63 37.05 1.51
N LYS A 181 -8.27 38.21 1.65
CA LYS A 181 -7.63 39.52 1.54
C LYS A 181 -6.62 39.80 2.66
N ALA A 182 -6.96 39.50 3.91
CA ALA A 182 -6.09 39.72 5.06
C ALA A 182 -4.82 38.85 5.03
N LEU A 183 -4.90 37.67 4.41
CA LEU A 183 -3.77 36.74 4.24
C LEU A 183 -2.93 37.01 2.98
N GLY A 184 -3.26 38.04 2.19
CA GLY A 184 -2.57 38.33 0.92
C GLY A 184 -2.84 37.30 -0.18
N LEU A 185 -3.89 36.49 -0.01
CA LEU A 185 -4.26 35.37 -0.87
C LEU A 185 -5.40 35.75 -1.83
N GLU A 186 -5.42 37.01 -2.27
CA GLU A 186 -6.39 37.52 -3.25
C GLU A 186 -6.29 36.79 -4.61
N GLN A 187 -5.19 36.07 -4.84
CA GLN A 187 -4.89 35.29 -6.05
C GLN A 187 -5.26 33.80 -5.95
N VAL A 188 -5.97 33.38 -4.91
CA VAL A 188 -6.44 31.99 -4.81
C VAL A 188 -7.30 31.68 -6.03
N LYS A 189 -6.88 30.68 -6.82
CA LYS A 189 -7.57 30.22 -8.03
C LYS A 189 -9.07 30.07 -7.79
N GLN A 190 -9.89 30.34 -8.81
CA GLN A 190 -11.32 30.08 -8.68
C GLN A 190 -11.57 28.58 -8.46
N LYS A 191 -12.67 28.24 -7.77
CA LYS A 191 -13.00 26.84 -7.45
C LYS A 191 -12.98 25.96 -8.69
N GLU A 192 -13.58 26.45 -9.78
CA GLU A 192 -13.69 25.77 -11.06
C GLU A 192 -12.34 25.54 -11.73
N GLU A 193 -11.38 26.44 -11.54
CA GLU A 193 -10.03 26.31 -12.07
C GLU A 193 -9.20 25.32 -11.24
N LEU A 194 -9.31 25.39 -9.91
CA LEU A 194 -8.65 24.43 -9.03
C LEU A 194 -9.14 23.00 -9.29
N LEU A 195 -10.44 22.79 -9.46
CA LEU A 195 -11.02 21.49 -9.77
C LEU A 195 -10.67 20.95 -11.17
N LYS A 196 -10.12 21.79 -12.07
CA LYS A 196 -9.59 21.38 -13.38
C LYS A 196 -8.11 20.98 -13.37
N THR A 197 -7.47 21.01 -12.21
CA THR A 197 -6.06 20.60 -12.07
C THR A 197 -5.86 19.20 -12.65
N GLU A 198 -4.94 19.09 -13.60
CA GLU A 198 -4.63 17.84 -14.27
C GLU A 198 -3.75 16.94 -13.40
N MET A 199 -3.70 15.65 -13.71
CA MET A 199 -2.81 14.70 -13.05
C MET A 199 -1.94 13.96 -14.07
N VAL A 200 -0.64 13.94 -13.79
CA VAL A 200 0.31 12.99 -14.39
C VAL A 200 0.84 12.09 -13.29
N ILE A 201 0.78 10.78 -13.51
CA ILE A 201 1.41 9.81 -12.62
C ILE A 201 2.81 9.45 -13.11
N LEU A 202 3.75 9.44 -12.18
CA LEU A 202 5.14 9.07 -12.44
C LEU A 202 5.35 7.60 -12.07
N LEU A 203 5.78 6.82 -13.06
CA LEU A 203 6.04 5.39 -12.95
C LEU A 203 7.45 5.04 -13.41
N PHE A 204 7.92 3.86 -13.04
CA PHE A 204 9.18 3.31 -13.54
C PHE A 204 8.95 1.95 -14.21
N TRP A 205 9.70 1.70 -15.27
CA TRP A 205 9.87 0.39 -15.87
C TRP A 205 11.34 0.00 -15.80
N GLY A 206 11.60 -1.09 -15.07
CA GLY A 206 12.93 -1.40 -14.56
C GLY A 206 13.37 -0.37 -13.52
N ARG A 207 14.59 -0.50 -12.98
CA ARG A 207 15.11 0.52 -12.08
C ARG A 207 15.62 1.72 -12.88
N SER A 208 14.71 2.63 -13.22
CA SER A 208 14.91 3.69 -14.23
C SER A 208 14.91 5.11 -13.67
N GLY A 209 15.01 5.31 -12.35
CA GLY A 209 15.25 6.65 -11.79
C GLY A 209 14.04 7.59 -11.79
N SER A 210 12.83 7.10 -11.56
CA SER A 210 11.62 7.95 -11.49
C SER A 210 11.65 8.98 -10.35
N VAL A 211 12.28 8.68 -9.21
CA VAL A 211 12.46 9.67 -8.12
C VAL A 211 13.41 10.79 -8.54
N PHE A 212 14.45 10.46 -9.34
CA PHE A 212 15.31 11.48 -9.93
C PHE A 212 14.52 12.38 -10.88
N LEU A 213 13.72 11.81 -11.80
CA LEU A 213 12.88 12.62 -12.68
C LEU A 213 11.90 13.50 -11.90
N GLN A 214 11.25 12.96 -10.87
CA GLN A 214 10.36 13.74 -10.01
C GLN A 214 11.07 14.92 -9.35
N SER A 215 12.30 14.73 -8.87
CA SER A 215 13.08 15.80 -8.25
C SER A 215 13.37 16.96 -9.21
N LEU A 216 13.36 16.72 -10.52
CA LEU A 216 13.49 17.77 -11.54
C LEU A 216 12.18 18.53 -11.78
N LEU A 217 11.05 18.08 -11.24
CA LEU A 217 9.76 18.77 -11.34
C LEU A 217 9.47 19.64 -10.11
N ASP A 218 10.27 19.53 -9.04
CA ASP A 218 10.13 20.34 -7.84
C ASP A 218 10.38 21.83 -8.14
N GLY A 219 9.63 22.69 -7.46
CA GLY A 219 9.74 24.15 -7.59
C GLY A 219 9.20 24.74 -8.90
N HIS A 220 8.74 23.93 -9.86
CA HIS A 220 8.21 24.46 -11.12
C HIS A 220 6.94 25.31 -10.90
N PRO A 221 6.80 26.52 -11.47
CA PRO A 221 5.65 27.42 -11.20
C PRO A 221 4.27 26.83 -11.49
N GLU A 222 4.17 25.90 -12.44
CA GLU A 222 2.91 25.30 -12.88
C GLU A 222 2.64 23.88 -12.33
N ILE A 223 3.64 23.25 -11.68
CA ILE A 223 3.55 21.85 -11.21
C ILE A 223 3.43 21.78 -9.69
N LEU A 224 2.49 20.98 -9.24
CA LEU A 224 2.29 20.55 -7.87
C LEU A 224 2.96 19.19 -7.67
N THR A 225 3.87 19.07 -6.72
CA THR A 225 4.45 17.78 -6.35
C THR A 225 4.66 17.69 -4.84
N THR A 226 4.76 16.47 -4.34
CA THR A 226 5.17 16.19 -2.97
C THR A 226 6.48 15.40 -2.99
N PRO A 227 7.24 15.34 -1.88
CA PRO A 227 8.58 14.77 -1.92
C PRO A 227 8.58 13.26 -2.15
N ALA A 228 9.40 12.83 -3.12
CA ALA A 228 9.68 11.43 -3.44
C ALA A 228 8.42 10.55 -3.39
N THR A 229 8.49 9.42 -2.68
CA THR A 229 7.43 8.42 -2.59
C THR A 229 6.57 8.56 -1.34
N VAL A 230 6.60 9.71 -0.64
CA VAL A 230 5.90 9.89 0.65
C VAL A 230 4.41 9.58 0.54
N LEU A 231 3.76 10.00 -0.55
CA LEU A 231 2.33 9.77 -0.77
C LEU A 231 2.01 8.55 -1.64
N MET A 232 3.00 7.73 -2.01
CA MET A 232 2.78 6.58 -2.92
C MET A 232 1.63 5.65 -2.46
N THR A 233 1.44 5.53 -1.14
CA THR A 233 0.43 4.65 -0.52
C THR A 233 -0.84 5.39 -0.10
N PHE A 234 -1.02 6.66 -0.47
CA PHE A 234 -2.14 7.49 -0.04
C PHE A 234 -3.50 6.77 -0.14
N TYR A 235 -3.82 6.22 -1.32
CA TYR A 235 -5.08 5.53 -1.55
C TYR A 235 -5.26 4.20 -0.77
N GLU A 236 -4.16 3.53 -0.41
CA GLU A 236 -4.19 2.33 0.44
C GLU A 236 -4.40 2.70 1.92
N VAL A 237 -3.82 3.82 2.35
CA VAL A 237 -3.85 4.30 3.74
C VAL A 237 -5.13 5.07 4.04
N TRP A 238 -5.68 5.80 3.07
CA TRP A 238 -6.83 6.70 3.25
C TRP A 238 -8.04 6.03 3.92
N PRO A 239 -8.54 4.86 3.47
CA PRO A 239 -9.67 4.21 4.14
C PRO A 239 -9.34 3.76 5.57
N ARG A 240 -8.09 3.33 5.82
CA ARG A 240 -7.64 2.88 7.15
C ARG A 240 -7.54 4.03 8.12
N MET A 241 -7.04 5.17 7.66
CA MET A 241 -6.99 6.41 8.43
C MET A 241 -8.40 6.86 8.84
N LEU A 242 -9.34 6.91 7.89
CA LEU A 242 -10.73 7.26 8.18
C LEU A 242 -11.38 6.27 9.16
N GLN A 243 -11.12 4.96 9.01
CA GLN A 243 -11.61 3.95 9.94
C GLN A 243 -11.07 4.16 11.36
N ALA A 244 -9.76 4.43 11.49
CA ALA A 244 -9.13 4.68 12.79
C ALA A 244 -9.70 5.95 13.47
N LEU A 245 -9.96 7.01 12.70
CA LEU A 245 -10.62 8.21 13.18
C LEU A 245 -12.03 7.93 13.73
N VAL A 246 -12.84 7.22 12.95
CA VAL A 246 -14.22 6.86 13.34
C VAL A 246 -14.25 5.96 14.58
N GLN A 247 -13.24 5.09 14.76
CA GLN A 247 -13.12 4.26 15.96
C GLN A 247 -12.75 5.08 17.20
N LYS A 248 -11.90 6.10 17.04
CA LYS A 248 -11.50 7.00 18.14
C LYS A 248 -12.64 7.91 18.57
N SER A 249 -13.47 8.38 17.64
CA SER A 249 -14.57 9.29 17.92
C SER A 249 -15.77 9.06 17.00
N GLN A 250 -16.98 9.07 17.55
CA GLN A 250 -18.22 8.97 16.78
C GLN A 250 -18.43 10.14 15.82
N SER A 251 -17.77 11.27 16.06
CA SER A 251 -17.70 12.43 15.17
C SER A 251 -16.31 13.05 15.21
N PHE A 252 -15.84 13.61 14.09
CA PHE A 252 -14.55 14.28 14.01
C PHE A 252 -14.65 15.55 13.15
N THR A 253 -13.76 16.49 13.40
CA THR A 253 -13.66 17.76 12.71
C THR A 253 -12.58 17.73 11.63
N LEU A 254 -12.52 18.75 10.77
CA LEU A 254 -11.43 18.90 9.81
C LEU A 254 -10.03 18.95 10.49
N PRO A 255 -9.82 19.70 11.60
CA PRO A 255 -8.59 19.58 12.40
C PRO A 255 -8.23 18.14 12.76
N ASP A 256 -9.17 17.35 13.28
CA ASP A 256 -8.91 15.96 13.68
C ASP A 256 -8.49 15.09 12.48
N LEU A 257 -9.12 15.30 11.32
CA LEU A 257 -8.76 14.64 10.08
C LEU A 257 -7.32 14.98 9.66
N LEU A 258 -6.93 16.25 9.74
CA LEU A 258 -5.59 16.70 9.36
C LEU A 258 -4.52 16.29 10.38
N ASP A 259 -4.87 16.20 11.66
CA ASP A 259 -4.01 15.63 12.69
C ASP A 259 -3.75 14.15 12.40
N SER A 260 -4.80 13.37 12.13
CA SER A 260 -4.62 11.97 11.74
C SER A 260 -3.86 11.82 10.43
N PHE A 261 -4.10 12.67 9.43
CA PHE A 261 -3.31 12.66 8.20
C PHE A 261 -1.81 12.87 8.49
N ALA A 262 -1.47 13.82 9.37
CA ALA A 262 -0.08 14.05 9.78
C ALA A 262 0.54 12.89 10.57
N GLU A 263 -0.26 12.16 11.37
CA GLU A 263 0.17 10.94 12.04
C GLU A 263 0.49 9.81 11.06
N PHE A 264 -0.29 9.67 9.98
CA PHE A 264 -0.09 8.63 8.96
C PHE A 264 1.00 8.96 7.94
N PHE A 265 1.27 10.25 7.69
CA PHE A 265 2.30 10.72 6.76
C PHE A 265 3.33 11.66 7.42
N PRO A 266 4.03 11.22 8.50
CA PRO A 266 4.93 12.08 9.24
C PRO A 266 6.11 12.58 8.38
N SER A 267 6.62 11.74 7.48
CA SER A 267 7.73 12.08 6.57
C SER A 267 7.40 13.17 5.55
N LEU A 268 6.13 13.54 5.39
CA LEU A 268 5.74 14.71 4.58
C LEU A 268 6.14 16.03 5.26
N PHE A 269 6.13 16.04 6.60
CA PHE A 269 6.35 17.21 7.45
C PHE A 269 7.74 17.21 8.11
N TYR A 270 8.27 16.03 8.44
CA TYR A 270 9.61 15.88 8.99
C TYR A 270 10.15 14.50 8.65
N ALA A 271 11.12 14.43 7.75
CA ALA A 271 11.58 13.17 7.16
C ALA A 271 12.68 12.45 7.96
N ASP A 272 12.64 12.47 9.29
CA ASP A 272 13.58 11.74 10.15
C ASP A 272 12.83 10.92 11.23
N PRO A 273 12.91 9.57 11.20
CA PRO A 273 13.61 8.78 10.19
C PRO A 273 12.95 8.85 8.81
N ASP A 274 13.76 8.78 7.76
CA ASP A 274 13.26 8.66 6.38
C ASP A 274 12.77 7.23 6.12
N THR A 275 11.45 7.06 6.09
CA THR A 275 10.79 5.77 5.82
C THR A 275 10.67 5.46 4.32
N THR A 276 10.95 6.43 3.46
CA THR A 276 10.83 6.27 1.99
C THR A 276 12.04 5.57 1.39
N GLY A 277 13.20 5.63 2.06
CA GLY A 277 14.48 5.17 1.51
C GLY A 277 15.01 6.06 0.38
N CYS A 278 14.46 7.27 0.23
CA CYS A 278 14.82 8.25 -0.78
C CYS A 278 15.80 9.31 -0.26
N HIS A 279 16.40 9.14 0.92
CA HIS A 279 17.33 10.08 1.54
C HIS A 279 16.76 11.49 1.76
N LEU A 280 15.47 11.56 2.13
CA LEU A 280 14.83 12.84 2.45
C LEU A 280 15.36 13.47 3.75
N ASN A 281 16.15 12.75 4.56
CA ASN A 281 16.89 13.28 5.71
C ASN A 281 18.32 13.75 5.39
N GLN A 282 18.76 13.69 4.13
CA GLN A 282 20.13 14.01 3.70
C GLN A 282 20.13 14.88 2.44
N LEU A 283 19.36 15.96 2.48
CA LEU A 283 19.26 16.94 1.39
C LEU A 283 20.21 18.12 1.59
N GLY A 284 20.23 19.02 0.61
CA GLY A 284 21.03 20.24 0.62
C GLY A 284 22.49 20.00 0.21
N PRO A 285 23.27 21.05 -0.02
CA PRO A 285 24.64 20.94 -0.56
C PRO A 285 25.60 20.07 0.28
N ASP A 286 25.34 19.97 1.59
CA ASP A 286 26.16 19.25 2.57
C ASP A 286 25.61 17.89 2.98
N GLN A 287 24.42 17.50 2.50
CA GLN A 287 23.72 16.25 2.87
C GLN A 287 23.37 16.16 4.37
N GLN A 288 23.22 17.30 5.04
CA GLN A 288 22.88 17.36 6.47
C GLN A 288 21.51 17.98 6.72
N THR A 289 20.78 18.36 5.67
CA THR A 289 19.47 18.99 5.81
C THR A 289 18.36 17.94 5.73
N VAL A 290 17.52 17.89 6.77
CA VAL A 290 16.30 17.07 6.78
C VAL A 290 15.18 17.82 6.08
N LEU A 291 14.42 17.13 5.24
CA LEU A 291 13.18 17.68 4.67
C LEU A 291 12.19 17.99 5.79
N ALA A 292 11.78 19.25 5.88
CA ALA A 292 10.83 19.72 6.88
C ALA A 292 9.82 20.69 6.26
N VAL A 293 8.55 20.52 6.62
CA VAL A 293 7.45 21.45 6.30
C VAL A 293 6.60 21.60 7.56
N SER A 294 6.24 22.84 7.88
CA SER A 294 5.42 23.16 9.05
C SER A 294 4.03 22.51 8.95
N SER A 295 3.78 21.52 9.80
CA SER A 295 2.46 20.85 9.86
C SER A 295 1.36 21.84 10.25
N SER A 296 1.65 22.83 11.09
CA SER A 296 0.70 23.89 11.44
C SER A 296 0.36 24.78 10.25
N ASP A 297 1.34 25.13 9.43
CA ASP A 297 1.11 26.00 8.27
C ASP A 297 0.38 25.24 7.16
N PHE A 298 0.70 23.96 6.98
CA PHE A 298 -0.07 23.06 6.12
C PHE A 298 -1.53 22.95 6.56
N LYS A 299 -1.79 22.72 7.85
CA LYS A 299 -3.15 22.61 8.38
C LYS A 299 -3.94 23.90 8.16
N GLN A 300 -3.32 25.04 8.45
CA GLN A 300 -3.93 26.35 8.21
C GLN A 300 -4.22 26.60 6.73
N ALA A 301 -3.27 26.30 5.85
CA ALA A 301 -3.45 26.42 4.40
C ALA A 301 -4.56 25.49 3.88
N PHE A 302 -4.59 24.24 4.32
CA PHE A 302 -5.63 23.28 3.94
C PHE A 302 -7.01 23.75 4.41
N GLN A 303 -7.15 24.13 5.68
CA GLN A 303 -8.42 24.65 6.23
C GLN A 303 -8.88 25.89 5.47
N LEU A 304 -7.96 26.80 5.14
CA LEU A 304 -8.27 27.96 4.35
C LEU A 304 -8.80 27.58 2.97
N LEU A 305 -8.14 26.68 2.25
CA LEU A 305 -8.60 26.21 0.94
C LEU A 305 -9.98 25.56 1.05
N VAL A 306 -10.21 24.71 2.05
CA VAL A 306 -11.51 24.08 2.28
C VAL A 306 -12.60 25.13 2.49
N HIS A 307 -12.43 26.03 3.45
CA HIS A 307 -13.40 27.11 3.72
C HIS A 307 -13.56 28.07 2.53
N SER A 308 -12.53 28.19 1.70
CA SER A 308 -12.50 29.06 0.52
C SER A 308 -13.13 28.44 -0.72
N PHE A 309 -13.51 27.17 -0.72
CA PHE A 309 -14.10 26.50 -1.90
C PHE A 309 -15.34 25.65 -1.59
N PHE A 310 -15.43 25.15 -0.36
CA PHE A 310 -16.46 24.25 0.07
C PHE A 310 -17.26 24.93 1.17
N ALA A 311 -18.59 24.79 1.11
CA ALA A 311 -19.44 25.27 2.19
C ALA A 311 -19.15 24.43 3.43
N ASP A 312 -19.18 23.10 3.30
CA ASP A 312 -18.92 22.18 4.40
C ASP A 312 -17.74 21.24 4.05
N ALA A 313 -16.80 21.07 4.99
CA ALA A 313 -15.59 20.25 4.81
C ALA A 313 -15.90 18.77 4.54
N PHE A 314 -17.11 18.31 4.86
CA PHE A 314 -17.52 16.91 4.74
C PHE A 314 -18.03 16.51 3.34
N GLU A 315 -18.05 17.46 2.40
CA GLU A 315 -18.25 17.16 0.97
C GLU A 315 -16.94 16.83 0.23
N LEU A 316 -15.80 16.81 0.92
CA LEU A 316 -14.51 16.49 0.31
C LEU A 316 -14.42 14.99 -0.02
N SER A 317 -14.57 14.68 -1.30
CA SER A 317 -14.14 13.38 -1.85
C SER A 317 -12.64 13.16 -1.65
N THR A 318 -12.20 11.90 -1.71
CA THR A 318 -10.77 11.53 -1.68
C THR A 318 -9.96 12.29 -2.75
N GLN A 319 -10.53 12.44 -3.95
CA GLN A 319 -9.97 13.23 -5.04
C GLN A 319 -9.72 14.68 -4.62
N GLN A 320 -10.74 15.34 -4.06
CA GLN A 320 -10.65 16.74 -3.63
C GLN A 320 -9.69 16.89 -2.45
N PHE A 321 -9.65 15.94 -1.52
CA PHE A 321 -8.67 15.95 -0.45
C PHE A 321 -7.25 15.89 -1.00
N LEU A 322 -6.97 14.95 -1.91
CA LEU A 322 -5.65 14.80 -2.54
C LEU A 322 -5.25 16.06 -3.31
N LEU A 323 -6.20 16.67 -4.03
CA LEU A 323 -5.99 17.92 -4.75
C LEU A 323 -5.62 19.06 -3.78
N LEU A 324 -6.45 19.32 -2.77
CA LEU A 324 -6.23 20.38 -1.79
C LEU A 324 -4.96 20.16 -0.99
N LEU A 325 -4.60 18.90 -0.72
CA LEU A 325 -3.36 18.54 -0.04
C LEU A 325 -2.15 19.07 -0.80
N HIS A 326 -2.08 18.89 -2.12
CA HIS A 326 -0.95 19.35 -2.91
C HIS A 326 -0.84 20.88 -2.91
N TYR A 327 -1.96 21.59 -3.02
CA TYR A 327 -1.98 23.06 -2.92
C TYR A 327 -1.57 23.54 -1.52
N ALA A 328 -2.14 22.94 -0.47
CA ALA A 328 -1.80 23.27 0.91
C ALA A 328 -0.32 23.01 1.21
N TYR A 329 0.26 21.98 0.60
CA TYR A 329 1.68 21.66 0.73
C TYR A 329 2.60 22.71 0.11
N GLU A 330 2.27 23.23 -1.08
CA GLU A 330 3.00 24.35 -1.68
C GLU A 330 2.83 25.65 -0.86
N MET A 331 1.60 25.95 -0.42
CA MET A 331 1.32 27.13 0.41
C MET A 331 2.06 27.10 1.75
N ALA A 332 2.18 25.93 2.39
CA ALA A 332 2.92 25.76 3.64
C ALA A 332 4.42 26.03 3.51
N GLN A 333 4.95 25.96 2.28
CA GLN A 333 6.32 26.32 1.96
C GLN A 333 6.47 27.79 1.53
N GLY A 334 5.37 28.55 1.54
CA GLY A 334 5.34 29.94 1.07
C GLY A 334 5.45 30.08 -0.45
N ARG A 335 5.17 29.02 -1.22
CA ARG A 335 5.22 29.04 -2.68
C ARG A 335 3.93 29.60 -3.27
N ASP A 336 4.06 30.28 -4.40
CA ASP A 336 2.92 30.77 -5.16
C ASP A 336 2.19 29.61 -5.86
N ILE A 337 0.86 29.63 -5.77
CA ILE A 337 -0.04 28.64 -6.35
C ILE A 337 -0.88 29.18 -7.51
N SER A 338 -0.73 30.46 -7.87
CA SER A 338 -1.53 31.17 -8.87
C SER A 338 -1.51 30.51 -10.25
N GLU A 339 -0.36 29.99 -10.68
CA GLU A 339 -0.18 29.34 -11.99
C GLU A 339 -0.23 27.80 -11.93
N LYS A 340 -0.21 27.21 -10.73
CA LYS A 340 -0.18 25.75 -10.51
C LYS A 340 -1.42 25.06 -11.05
N HIS A 341 -1.28 24.10 -11.96
CA HIS A 341 -2.44 23.42 -12.57
C HIS A 341 -2.20 21.96 -12.94
N LEU A 342 -1.01 21.41 -12.66
CA LEU A 342 -0.67 20.03 -12.93
C LEU A 342 -0.11 19.36 -11.69
N ILE A 343 -0.71 18.25 -11.25
CA ILE A 343 -0.14 17.39 -10.21
C ILE A 343 0.79 16.36 -10.85
N ALA A 344 2.07 16.38 -10.46
CA ALA A 344 3.02 15.32 -10.71
C ALA A 344 3.03 14.35 -9.53
N TYR A 345 2.19 13.30 -9.62
CA TYR A 345 1.97 12.33 -8.55
C TYR A 345 2.93 11.14 -8.69
N GLN A 346 3.83 10.98 -7.72
CA GLN A 346 4.78 9.88 -7.69
C GLN A 346 4.14 8.59 -7.17
N LEU A 347 3.57 7.81 -8.09
CA LEU A 347 3.01 6.51 -7.75
C LEU A 347 4.11 5.47 -7.51
N HIS A 348 5.29 5.58 -8.15
CA HIS A 348 6.48 4.75 -7.92
C HIS A 348 6.19 3.24 -7.72
N ARG A 349 5.20 2.70 -8.44
CA ARG A 349 4.86 1.29 -8.40
C ARG A 349 5.00 0.65 -9.77
N PRO A 350 5.68 -0.49 -9.86
CA PRO A 350 5.88 -1.19 -11.11
C PRO A 350 4.61 -1.88 -11.63
N PHE A 351 3.62 -2.10 -10.75
CA PHE A 351 2.45 -2.90 -11.02
C PHE A 351 1.15 -2.13 -10.77
N MET A 352 0.12 -2.52 -11.52
CA MET A 352 -1.26 -2.17 -11.24
C MET A 352 -1.64 -2.63 -9.82
N ASN A 353 -2.13 -1.70 -9.01
CA ASN A 353 -2.68 -1.95 -7.69
C ASN A 353 -3.90 -1.05 -7.46
N ILE A 354 -4.53 -1.19 -6.29
CA ILE A 354 -5.67 -0.36 -5.90
C ILE A 354 -5.39 1.14 -6.03
N CYS A 355 -4.18 1.63 -5.70
CA CYS A 355 -3.82 3.03 -5.92
C CYS A 355 -3.96 3.43 -7.38
N THR A 356 -3.41 2.64 -8.30
CA THR A 356 -3.48 2.94 -9.73
C THR A 356 -4.93 2.93 -10.22
N GLU A 357 -5.74 1.97 -9.77
CA GLU A 357 -7.16 1.90 -10.16
C GLU A 357 -7.95 3.10 -9.63
N THR A 358 -7.73 3.50 -8.38
CA THR A 358 -8.42 4.63 -7.77
C THR A 358 -7.98 5.95 -8.39
N ILE A 359 -6.71 6.11 -8.76
CA ILE A 359 -6.25 7.30 -9.49
C ILE A 359 -7.00 7.46 -10.81
N PHE A 360 -7.10 6.41 -11.63
CA PHE A 360 -7.84 6.48 -12.90
C PHE A 360 -9.37 6.64 -12.70
N LYS A 361 -9.90 6.31 -11.52
CA LYS A 361 -11.30 6.60 -11.17
C LYS A 361 -11.49 8.06 -10.79
N ASP A 362 -10.62 8.58 -9.93
CA ASP A 362 -10.69 9.94 -9.41
C ASP A 362 -10.27 10.97 -10.48
N PHE A 363 -9.28 10.64 -11.29
CA PHE A 363 -8.73 11.47 -12.36
C PHE A 363 -8.73 10.68 -13.70
N PRO A 364 -9.89 10.59 -14.39
CA PRO A 364 -10.02 9.78 -15.60
C PRO A 364 -9.06 10.14 -16.74
N GLU A 365 -8.71 11.42 -16.86
CA GLU A 365 -7.80 11.95 -17.88
C GLU A 365 -6.32 11.85 -17.48
N THR A 366 -6.00 11.04 -16.46
CA THR A 366 -4.62 10.87 -15.97
C THR A 366 -3.68 10.45 -17.09
N ARG A 367 -2.58 11.20 -17.22
CA ARG A 367 -1.47 10.87 -18.12
C ARG A 367 -0.39 10.10 -17.37
N VAL A 368 0.43 9.34 -18.10
CA VAL A 368 1.52 8.55 -17.50
C VAL A 368 2.87 9.08 -17.99
N LEU A 369 3.70 9.49 -17.04
CA LEU A 369 5.11 9.78 -17.24
C LEU A 369 5.93 8.56 -16.78
N GLY A 370 6.31 7.73 -17.74
CA GLY A 370 7.01 6.47 -17.48
C GLY A 370 8.52 6.59 -17.72
N MET A 371 9.32 6.39 -16.68
CA MET A 371 10.77 6.26 -16.84
C MET A 371 11.13 4.89 -17.39
N VAL A 372 12.00 4.86 -18.40
CA VAL A 372 12.56 3.63 -18.99
C VAL A 372 14.08 3.68 -18.93
N ARG A 373 14.70 2.50 -18.92
CA ARG A 373 16.16 2.33 -18.93
C ARG A 373 16.49 1.13 -19.81
N GLU A 374 17.72 1.03 -20.29
CA GLU A 374 18.20 -0.17 -20.98
C GLU A 374 17.84 -1.44 -20.15
N PRO A 375 17.11 -2.42 -20.71
CA PRO A 375 16.48 -3.48 -19.91
C PRO A 375 17.42 -4.34 -19.07
N MET A 376 18.60 -4.70 -19.58
CA MET A 376 19.58 -5.50 -18.84
C MET A 376 20.13 -4.73 -17.64
N ARG A 377 20.51 -3.47 -17.83
CA ARG A 377 20.90 -2.57 -16.74
C ARG A 377 19.77 -2.38 -15.74
N GLY A 378 18.57 -2.09 -16.20
CA GLY A 378 17.39 -1.93 -15.34
C GLY A 378 17.06 -3.19 -14.52
N LEU A 379 17.24 -4.39 -15.10
CA LEU A 379 17.04 -5.67 -14.43
C LEU A 379 18.12 -5.91 -13.36
N PHE A 380 19.38 -5.78 -13.75
CA PHE A 380 20.51 -6.00 -12.84
C PHE A 380 20.50 -5.01 -11.68
N SER A 381 20.16 -3.75 -11.95
CA SER A 381 20.09 -2.72 -10.92
C SER A 381 19.01 -3.00 -9.86
N HIS A 382 17.87 -3.57 -10.24
CA HIS A 382 16.85 -4.04 -9.29
C HIS A 382 17.34 -5.23 -8.46
N LEU A 383 17.95 -6.22 -9.11
CA LEU A 383 18.52 -7.38 -8.42
C LEU A 383 19.56 -6.97 -7.39
N ARG A 384 20.48 -6.08 -7.77
CA ARG A 384 21.51 -5.54 -6.89
C ARG A 384 20.91 -4.81 -5.70
N MET A 385 19.93 -3.93 -5.95
CA MET A 385 19.18 -3.24 -4.89
C MET A 385 18.62 -4.22 -3.87
N PHE A 386 17.96 -5.26 -4.36
CA PHE A 386 17.31 -6.24 -3.51
C PHE A 386 18.31 -7.04 -2.68
N VAL A 387 19.41 -7.50 -3.30
CA VAL A 387 20.49 -8.19 -2.60
C VAL A 387 21.10 -7.29 -1.51
N GLU A 388 21.39 -6.03 -1.82
CA GLU A 388 21.90 -5.05 -0.86
C GLU A 388 20.90 -4.81 0.30
N ASP A 389 19.60 -4.72 0.01
CA ASP A 389 18.54 -4.57 1.00
C ASP A 389 18.37 -5.80 1.92
N GLN A 390 18.51 -7.02 1.37
CA GLN A 390 18.50 -8.26 2.16
C GLN A 390 19.70 -8.36 3.11
N ARG A 391 20.89 -7.96 2.61
CA ARG A 391 22.12 -7.91 3.42
C ARG A 391 22.05 -6.96 4.60
N GLU A 392 21.13 -5.99 4.56
CA GLU A 392 20.87 -5.02 5.62
C GLU A 392 19.57 -5.30 6.39
N GLY A 393 18.86 -6.40 6.09
CA GLY A 393 17.65 -6.79 6.81
C GLY A 393 16.44 -5.89 6.54
N ARG A 394 16.40 -5.20 5.39
CA ARG A 394 15.26 -4.31 5.07
C ARG A 394 13.96 -5.07 4.86
N TYR A 395 14.03 -6.29 4.31
CA TYR A 395 12.88 -7.13 4.00
C TYR A 395 12.66 -8.26 5.01
N GLY A 396 13.23 -8.13 6.20
CA GLY A 396 13.08 -9.12 7.27
C GLY A 396 14.39 -9.38 8.00
N LYS A 397 14.76 -10.65 8.15
CA LYS A 397 15.98 -11.01 8.87
C LYS A 397 17.21 -10.52 8.13
N LEU A 398 18.16 -9.92 8.86
CA LEU A 398 19.49 -9.56 8.34
C LEU A 398 20.20 -10.82 7.82
N VAL A 399 20.55 -10.85 6.53
CA VAL A 399 21.32 -11.94 5.90
C VAL A 399 22.57 -11.36 5.22
N PRO A 400 23.67 -11.12 5.95
CA PRO A 400 24.85 -10.40 5.43
C PRO A 400 25.50 -11.04 4.19
N ASP A 401 25.39 -12.36 4.07
CA ASP A 401 25.97 -13.16 2.98
C ASP A 401 24.97 -13.46 1.85
N TYR A 402 23.83 -12.76 1.78
CA TYR A 402 22.82 -12.97 0.75
C TYR A 402 23.42 -12.77 -0.66
N THR A 403 23.19 -13.71 -1.56
CA THR A 403 23.78 -13.74 -2.91
C THR A 403 22.74 -13.50 -4.02
N TYR A 404 23.20 -13.31 -5.26
CA TYR A 404 22.27 -13.18 -6.39
C TYR A 404 21.61 -14.53 -6.72
N GLU A 405 22.29 -15.62 -6.44
CA GLU A 405 21.79 -16.98 -6.57
C GLU A 405 20.65 -17.23 -5.57
N ASP A 406 20.76 -16.74 -4.33
CA ASP A 406 19.67 -16.79 -3.36
C ASP A 406 18.42 -16.03 -3.88
N ALA A 407 18.61 -14.88 -4.55
CA ALA A 407 17.53 -14.16 -5.21
C ALA A 407 16.86 -14.93 -6.36
N VAL A 408 17.56 -15.88 -7.00
CA VAL A 408 16.97 -16.79 -7.99
C VAL A 408 16.06 -17.80 -7.29
N PHE A 409 16.55 -18.45 -6.23
CA PHE A 409 15.77 -19.47 -5.51
C PHE A 409 14.51 -18.89 -4.86
N GLU A 410 14.61 -17.71 -4.27
CA GLU A 410 13.47 -17.00 -3.67
C GLU A 410 12.49 -16.42 -4.70
N GLY A 411 12.81 -16.49 -6.00
CA GLY A 411 11.95 -16.06 -7.09
C GLY A 411 12.00 -14.55 -7.39
N MET A 412 12.91 -13.82 -6.74
CA MET A 412 13.06 -12.37 -6.92
C MET A 412 13.64 -12.02 -8.28
N PHE A 413 14.57 -12.84 -8.79
CA PHE A 413 15.00 -12.75 -10.19
C PHE A 413 13.82 -12.81 -11.15
N LEU A 414 12.96 -13.82 -11.00
CA LEU A 414 11.81 -14.00 -11.85
C LEU A 414 10.80 -12.86 -11.73
N ASN A 415 10.61 -12.30 -10.53
CA ASN A 415 9.74 -11.15 -10.31
C ASN A 415 10.22 -9.93 -11.13
N TYR A 416 11.50 -9.55 -11.00
CA TYR A 416 12.04 -8.43 -11.76
C TYR A 416 12.13 -8.69 -13.26
N TYR A 417 12.43 -9.93 -13.66
CA TYR A 417 12.40 -10.34 -15.07
C TYR A 417 10.98 -10.21 -15.67
N SER A 418 9.97 -10.67 -14.93
CA SER A 418 8.56 -10.55 -15.33
C SER A 418 8.11 -9.09 -15.41
N HIS A 419 8.54 -8.26 -14.47
CA HIS A 419 8.30 -6.82 -14.52
C HIS A 419 8.91 -6.20 -15.79
N GLN A 420 10.14 -6.59 -16.17
CA GLN A 420 10.74 -6.11 -17.42
C GLN A 420 9.94 -6.52 -18.65
N LEU A 421 9.40 -7.73 -18.69
CA LEU A 421 8.61 -8.21 -19.82
C LEU A 421 7.19 -7.62 -19.88
N MET A 422 6.62 -7.25 -18.73
CA MET A 422 5.29 -6.66 -18.63
C MET A 422 5.25 -5.23 -19.16
N GLY A 423 6.21 -4.40 -18.73
CA GLY A 423 6.25 -2.97 -19.04
C GLY A 423 4.90 -2.29 -18.87
N TRP A 424 4.48 -1.53 -19.89
CA TRP A 424 3.21 -0.80 -19.87
C TRP A 424 2.01 -1.56 -20.43
N LYS A 425 2.13 -2.87 -20.72
CA LYS A 425 1.07 -3.64 -21.40
C LYS A 425 -0.27 -3.58 -20.68
N VAL A 426 -0.25 -3.77 -19.36
CA VAL A 426 -1.47 -3.78 -18.54
C VAL A 426 -2.14 -2.41 -18.53
N LEU A 427 -1.36 -1.34 -18.31
CA LEU A 427 -1.85 0.04 -18.35
C LEU A 427 -2.46 0.39 -19.71
N ARG A 428 -1.76 0.05 -20.81
CA ARG A 428 -2.24 0.29 -22.18
C ARG A 428 -3.52 -0.49 -22.46
N LYS A 429 -3.62 -1.75 -22.00
CA LYS A 429 -4.81 -2.58 -22.24
C LYS A 429 -6.02 -2.11 -21.44
N ARG A 430 -5.83 -1.71 -20.18
CA ARG A 430 -6.93 -1.42 -19.25
C ARG A 430 -7.42 0.02 -19.29
N TYR A 431 -6.51 0.99 -19.41
CA TYR A 431 -6.85 2.42 -19.32
C TYR A 431 -6.52 3.20 -20.59
N GLN A 432 -5.66 2.66 -21.48
CA GLN A 432 -5.23 3.35 -22.70
C GLN A 432 -4.75 4.80 -22.47
N PRO A 433 -3.95 5.09 -21.43
CA PRO A 433 -3.58 6.46 -21.12
C PRO A 433 -2.58 7.01 -22.15
N ALA A 434 -2.47 8.32 -22.25
CA ALA A 434 -1.33 8.95 -22.90
C ALA A 434 -0.06 8.65 -22.08
N ILE A 435 0.94 8.02 -22.70
CA ILE A 435 2.20 7.65 -22.03
C ILE A 435 3.38 8.37 -22.69
N TYR A 436 4.11 9.15 -21.92
CA TYR A 436 5.44 9.65 -22.29
C TYR A 436 6.50 8.74 -21.67
N GLU A 437 7.38 8.18 -22.50
CA GLU A 437 8.48 7.32 -22.06
C GLU A 437 9.77 8.14 -22.04
N GLN A 438 10.28 8.46 -20.85
CA GLN A 438 11.55 9.16 -20.68
C GLN A 438 12.67 8.14 -20.46
N GLN A 439 13.66 8.12 -21.35
CA GLN A 439 14.88 7.33 -21.12
C GLN A 439 15.75 8.00 -20.06
N LEU A 440 16.22 7.21 -19.09
CA LEU A 440 17.17 7.67 -18.08
C LEU A 440 18.51 8.08 -18.72
N GLU A 441 18.98 7.30 -19.70
CA GLU A 441 20.22 7.55 -20.44
C GLU A 441 20.16 8.90 -21.17
N ALA A 442 19.11 9.11 -21.97
CA ALA A 442 18.95 10.34 -22.72
C ALA A 442 18.79 11.56 -21.80
N LEU A 443 18.07 11.41 -20.67
CA LEU A 443 17.90 12.46 -19.68
C LEU A 443 19.25 12.94 -19.10
N HIS A 444 20.19 12.02 -18.89
CA HIS A 444 21.53 12.39 -18.43
C HIS A 444 22.45 12.94 -19.52
N VAL A 445 22.25 12.56 -20.79
CA VAL A 445 23.11 13.00 -21.90
C VAL A 445 22.66 14.35 -22.47
N GLN A 446 21.36 14.59 -22.57
CA GLN A 446 20.77 15.80 -23.16
C GLN A 446 19.68 16.41 -22.28
N PRO A 447 19.98 16.76 -21.02
CA PRO A 447 18.97 17.10 -20.02
C PRO A 447 18.03 18.22 -20.44
N GLU A 448 18.57 19.34 -20.94
CA GLU A 448 17.73 20.46 -21.39
C GLU A 448 16.81 20.07 -22.54
N ALA A 449 17.32 19.36 -23.54
CA ALA A 449 16.52 18.96 -24.70
C ALA A 449 15.41 17.96 -24.33
N GLU A 450 15.69 17.03 -23.41
CA GLU A 450 14.71 16.08 -22.88
C GLU A 450 13.67 16.78 -22.01
N MET A 451 14.09 17.65 -21.09
CA MET A 451 13.19 18.37 -20.19
C MET A 451 12.32 19.40 -20.94
N ARG A 452 12.83 20.02 -22.02
CA ARG A 452 12.01 20.87 -22.90
C ARG A 452 10.90 20.09 -23.59
N ARG A 453 11.23 18.89 -24.10
CA ARG A 453 10.23 17.97 -24.70
C ARG A 453 9.22 17.51 -23.67
N LEU A 454 9.67 17.18 -22.46
CA LEU A 454 8.80 16.80 -21.38
C LEU A 454 7.85 17.94 -20.97
N ALA A 455 8.37 19.17 -20.77
CA ALA A 455 7.54 20.34 -20.44
C ALA A 455 6.46 20.59 -21.50
N ALA A 456 6.83 20.54 -22.79
CA ALA A 456 5.88 20.68 -23.89
C ALA A 456 4.82 19.56 -23.89
N TRP A 457 5.21 18.32 -23.59
CA TRP A 457 4.26 17.21 -23.47
C TRP A 457 3.34 17.35 -22.25
N LEU A 458 3.88 17.79 -21.11
CA LEU A 458 3.13 18.08 -19.89
C LEU A 458 2.17 19.27 -20.06
N GLY A 459 2.41 20.14 -21.04
CA GLY A 459 1.60 21.34 -21.27
C GLY A 459 1.96 22.50 -20.34
N VAL A 460 3.17 22.48 -19.77
CA VAL A 460 3.70 23.55 -18.91
C VAL A 460 4.77 24.35 -19.65
N ALA A 461 5.00 25.59 -19.24
CA ALA A 461 6.07 26.42 -19.78
C ALA A 461 7.44 25.83 -19.43
N TRP A 462 8.45 26.18 -20.24
CA TRP A 462 9.83 25.89 -19.88
C TRP A 462 10.26 26.78 -18.71
N HIS A 463 10.89 26.17 -17.69
CA HIS A 463 11.49 26.85 -16.57
C HIS A 463 12.86 26.24 -16.23
N GLU A 464 13.82 27.06 -15.76
CA GLU A 464 15.19 26.60 -15.47
C GLU A 464 15.26 25.59 -14.31
N SER A 465 14.29 25.64 -13.38
CA SER A 465 14.18 24.67 -12.28
C SER A 465 14.05 23.22 -12.76
N LEU A 466 13.64 22.99 -14.03
CA LEU A 466 13.60 21.64 -14.62
C LEU A 466 14.97 20.99 -14.77
N LEU A 467 16.06 21.72 -14.52
CA LEU A 467 17.43 21.22 -14.53
C LEU A 467 18.01 21.06 -13.12
N GLU A 468 17.23 21.35 -12.09
CA GLU A 468 17.64 21.29 -10.70
C GLU A 468 16.98 20.08 -10.03
N SER A 469 17.78 19.16 -9.52
CA SER A 469 17.29 17.96 -8.82
C SER A 469 17.08 18.31 -7.35
N THR A 470 15.85 18.62 -6.96
CA THR A 470 15.52 19.07 -5.61
C THR A 470 14.29 18.39 -5.00
N PHE A 471 14.18 18.46 -3.68
CA PHE A 471 12.93 18.30 -2.96
C PHE A 471 12.77 19.46 -1.97
N ASN A 472 11.65 20.17 -2.04
CA ASN A 472 11.39 21.42 -1.32
C ASN A 472 12.48 22.50 -1.57
N GLY A 473 13.05 22.53 -2.78
CA GLY A 473 14.16 23.41 -3.16
C GLY A 473 15.51 23.01 -2.56
N LEU A 474 15.58 21.91 -1.80
CA LEU A 474 16.84 21.38 -1.27
C LEU A 474 17.42 20.36 -2.25
N GLN A 475 18.72 20.48 -2.53
CA GLN A 475 19.41 19.59 -3.45
C GLN A 475 19.26 18.11 -3.07
N TYR A 476 18.92 17.29 -4.06
CA TYR A 476 18.75 15.85 -3.94
C TYR A 476 19.98 15.10 -4.48
N TRP A 477 20.39 14.03 -3.78
CA TRP A 477 21.61 13.27 -4.08
C TRP A 477 21.36 11.81 -4.49
N GLY A 478 20.10 11.43 -4.72
CA GLY A 478 19.71 10.06 -5.08
C GLY A 478 19.33 9.21 -3.88
N ASP A 479 18.70 8.07 -4.19
CA ASP A 479 18.24 7.10 -3.19
C ASP A 479 19.42 6.37 -2.51
N LYS A 480 19.14 5.67 -1.41
CA LYS A 480 20.14 4.91 -0.64
C LYS A 480 20.94 3.89 -1.45
N ARG A 481 20.33 3.37 -2.50
CA ARG A 481 20.84 2.26 -3.32
C ARG A 481 21.34 2.75 -4.68
N ALA A 482 21.45 4.06 -4.88
CA ALA A 482 22.01 4.63 -6.10
C ALA A 482 23.48 4.20 -6.20
N HIS A 483 23.89 3.66 -7.34
CA HIS A 483 25.27 3.17 -7.52
C HIS A 483 26.30 4.29 -7.30
N GLN A 484 25.94 5.49 -7.74
CA GLN A 484 26.67 6.72 -7.54
C GLN A 484 25.67 7.77 -7.05
N LYS A 485 26.15 8.67 -6.19
CA LYS A 485 25.37 9.85 -5.81
C LYS A 485 24.97 10.62 -7.06
N ILE A 486 23.74 11.08 -7.10
CA ILE A 486 23.24 11.93 -8.18
C ILE A 486 23.83 13.32 -7.94
N GLN A 487 24.84 13.68 -8.74
CA GLN A 487 25.45 15.01 -8.73
C GLN A 487 25.00 15.77 -9.99
N GLY A 488 23.69 15.94 -10.13
CA GLY A 488 23.08 16.42 -11.36
C GLY A 488 23.20 15.41 -12.51
N PHE A 489 23.37 15.92 -13.73
CA PHE A 489 23.39 15.09 -14.93
C PHE A 489 24.78 14.54 -15.24
N SER A 490 24.89 13.22 -15.46
CA SER A 490 26.14 12.56 -15.81
C SER A 490 25.88 11.42 -16.79
N ALA A 491 26.45 11.52 -17.99
CA ALA A 491 26.35 10.47 -19.01
C ALA A 491 26.95 9.12 -18.54
N ALA A 492 27.87 9.14 -17.57
CA ALA A 492 28.48 7.93 -17.03
C ALA A 492 27.59 7.21 -16.01
N HIS A 493 26.74 7.94 -15.28
CA HIS A 493 25.91 7.41 -14.21
C HIS A 493 24.99 6.26 -14.66
N PRO A 494 24.17 6.40 -15.72
CA PRO A 494 23.29 5.31 -16.14
C PRO A 494 24.06 4.10 -16.73
N LEU A 495 25.35 4.28 -17.09
CA LEU A 495 26.20 3.30 -17.75
C LEU A 495 27.17 2.55 -16.82
N SER A 496 27.21 2.88 -15.53
CA SER A 496 28.26 2.44 -14.60
C SER A 496 28.20 0.97 -14.18
N GLU A 497 27.10 0.26 -14.44
CA GLU A 497 26.88 -1.08 -13.89
C GLU A 497 27.52 -2.22 -14.71
N THR A 498 28.04 -3.23 -14.00
CA THR A 498 28.77 -4.41 -14.51
C THR A 498 27.89 -5.66 -14.61
N TRP A 499 26.73 -5.55 -15.28
CA TRP A 499 25.81 -6.68 -15.41
C TRP A 499 26.44 -7.91 -16.10
N GLN A 500 27.52 -7.72 -16.85
CA GLN A 500 28.23 -8.74 -17.63
C GLN A 500 28.83 -9.86 -16.78
N ASP A 501 29.04 -9.64 -15.48
CA ASP A 501 29.51 -10.68 -14.56
C ASP A 501 28.43 -11.74 -14.30
N TYR A 502 27.16 -11.34 -14.37
CA TYR A 502 26.00 -12.17 -14.03
C TYR A 502 25.16 -12.58 -15.23
N PHE A 503 25.23 -11.83 -16.33
CA PHE A 503 24.51 -12.16 -17.56
C PHE A 503 25.43 -12.23 -18.77
N SER A 504 25.12 -13.17 -19.65
CA SER A 504 25.81 -13.37 -20.91
C SER A 504 25.26 -12.48 -22.03
N THR A 505 25.98 -12.39 -23.14
CA THR A 505 25.47 -11.77 -24.37
C THR A 505 24.21 -12.49 -24.87
N VAL A 506 24.12 -13.81 -24.70
CA VAL A 506 22.91 -14.57 -25.09
C VAL A 506 21.71 -14.17 -24.24
N ASP A 507 21.89 -13.96 -22.93
CA ASP A 507 20.82 -13.51 -22.02
C ASP A 507 20.29 -12.15 -22.45
N LYS A 508 21.19 -11.22 -22.77
CA LYS A 508 20.85 -9.91 -23.32
C LYS A 508 20.06 -10.05 -24.62
N GLU A 509 20.55 -10.82 -25.58
CA GLU A 509 19.88 -10.99 -26.88
C GLU A 509 18.49 -11.62 -26.74
N ILE A 510 18.29 -12.60 -25.84
CA ILE A 510 16.97 -13.18 -25.55
C ILE A 510 16.02 -12.11 -24.99
N LEU A 511 16.45 -11.35 -23.97
CA LEU A 511 15.61 -10.31 -23.37
C LEU A 511 15.28 -9.21 -24.40
N TYR A 512 16.27 -8.79 -25.18
CA TYR A 512 16.09 -7.78 -26.23
C TYR A 512 15.17 -8.27 -27.33
N ALA A 513 15.28 -9.53 -27.76
CA ALA A 513 14.37 -10.12 -28.72
C ALA A 513 12.94 -10.15 -28.16
N LEU A 514 12.76 -10.53 -26.89
CA LEU A 514 11.47 -10.49 -26.18
C LEU A 514 10.92 -9.08 -25.97
N LEU A 515 11.74 -8.03 -26.06
CA LEU A 515 11.39 -6.61 -25.89
C LEU A 515 11.56 -5.76 -27.16
N ALA A 516 11.83 -6.38 -28.31
CA ALA A 516 12.15 -5.69 -29.56
C ALA A 516 11.14 -4.60 -29.98
N LYS A 517 9.83 -4.84 -29.83
CA LYS A 517 8.80 -3.85 -30.16
C LYS A 517 8.89 -2.63 -29.25
N GLU A 518 9.08 -2.86 -27.95
CA GLU A 518 9.15 -1.83 -26.94
C GLU A 518 10.48 -1.07 -27.00
N LEU A 519 11.61 -1.75 -27.21
CA LEU A 519 12.91 -1.14 -27.44
C LEU A 519 12.88 -0.19 -28.65
N LYS A 520 12.32 -0.66 -29.77
CA LYS A 520 12.17 0.18 -30.98
C LYS A 520 11.30 1.41 -30.71
N ARG A 521 10.20 1.26 -29.98
CA ARG A 521 9.33 2.38 -29.60
C ARG A 521 10.04 3.39 -28.71
N GLN A 522 10.84 2.88 -27.77
CA GLN A 522 11.57 3.69 -26.81
C GLN A 522 12.77 4.39 -27.45
N GLY A 523 13.21 4.00 -28.65
CA GLY A 523 14.38 4.59 -29.32
C GLY A 523 15.70 3.89 -29.02
N TYR A 524 15.65 2.67 -28.47
CA TYR A 524 16.82 1.81 -28.34
C TYR A 524 17.06 1.03 -29.63
N GLU A 525 18.33 0.75 -29.91
CA GLU A 525 18.69 -0.21 -30.95
C GLU A 525 18.23 -1.61 -30.52
N ALA A 526 17.29 -2.19 -31.29
CA ALA A 526 16.88 -3.57 -31.15
C ALA A 526 17.73 -4.41 -32.12
N PRO A 527 18.70 -5.20 -31.66
CA PRO A 527 19.43 -6.10 -32.53
C PRO A 527 18.47 -7.17 -33.03
N PHE A 528 18.37 -7.30 -34.36
CA PHE A 528 17.78 -8.48 -34.97
C PHE A 528 18.93 -9.44 -35.28
N SER A 529 19.14 -10.43 -34.43
CA SER A 529 20.22 -11.40 -34.55
C SER A 529 19.66 -12.79 -34.87
N PHE A 530 20.56 -13.75 -35.18
CA PHE A 530 20.20 -15.17 -35.31
C PHE A 530 19.47 -15.71 -34.06
N VAL A 531 19.68 -15.09 -32.90
CA VAL A 531 18.97 -15.39 -31.65
C VAL A 531 17.46 -15.18 -31.80
N SER A 532 17.01 -14.15 -32.54
CA SER A 532 15.59 -13.90 -32.75
C SER A 532 14.89 -15.05 -33.49
N MET A 533 15.57 -15.72 -34.42
CA MET A 533 15.04 -16.90 -35.12
C MET A 533 14.97 -18.13 -34.20
N MET A 534 15.96 -18.28 -33.33
CA MET A 534 16.06 -19.40 -32.39
C MET A 534 15.32 -19.14 -31.07
N LEU A 535 14.65 -18.00 -30.93
CA LEU A 535 14.02 -17.55 -29.69
C LEU A 535 13.09 -18.59 -29.05
N PRO A 536 12.22 -19.31 -29.80
CA PRO A 536 11.37 -20.35 -29.22
C PRO A 536 12.15 -21.46 -28.50
N LEU A 537 13.37 -21.74 -28.96
CA LEU A 537 14.27 -22.73 -28.36
C LEU A 537 15.12 -22.09 -27.24
N LEU A 538 15.60 -20.86 -27.45
CA LEU A 538 16.50 -20.18 -26.52
C LEU A 538 15.80 -19.66 -25.27
N ILE A 539 14.48 -19.46 -25.28
CA ILE A 539 13.71 -19.19 -24.05
C ILE A 539 13.94 -20.32 -23.03
N PHE A 540 14.10 -21.57 -23.51
CA PHE A 540 14.40 -22.74 -22.68
C PHE A 540 15.82 -22.76 -22.08
N TRP A 541 16.71 -21.90 -22.58
CA TRP A 541 18.07 -21.86 -22.09
C TRP A 541 18.14 -21.08 -20.77
N PRO A 542 18.70 -21.65 -19.68
CA PRO A 542 18.86 -20.91 -18.42
C PRO A 542 19.86 -19.77 -18.60
N THR A 543 19.57 -18.63 -18.02
CA THR A 543 20.49 -17.48 -17.97
C THR A 543 21.78 -17.83 -17.25
N ARG A 544 22.85 -17.07 -17.47
CA ARG A 544 24.12 -17.29 -16.75
C ARG A 544 23.92 -17.26 -15.23
N LEU A 545 23.11 -16.32 -14.72
CA LEU A 545 22.78 -16.24 -13.30
C LEU A 545 22.01 -17.48 -12.81
N GLU A 546 21.03 -17.96 -13.57
CA GLU A 546 20.32 -19.21 -13.24
C GLU A 546 21.26 -20.43 -13.24
N GLN A 547 22.23 -20.49 -14.15
CA GLN A 547 23.25 -21.56 -14.17
C GLN A 547 24.18 -21.48 -12.95
N GLN A 548 24.60 -20.27 -12.55
CA GLN A 548 25.38 -20.05 -11.34
C GLN A 548 24.60 -20.52 -10.10
N ALA A 549 23.31 -20.19 -10.01
CA ALA A 549 22.44 -20.67 -8.94
C ALA A 549 22.39 -22.21 -8.90
N LEU A 550 22.12 -22.87 -10.03
CA LEU A 550 22.10 -24.35 -10.07
C LEU A 550 23.44 -24.95 -9.62
N ASN A 551 24.56 -24.41 -10.09
CA ASN A 551 25.89 -24.87 -9.68
C ASN A 551 26.11 -24.73 -8.17
N LEU A 552 25.65 -23.61 -7.57
CA LEU A 552 25.72 -23.38 -6.14
C LEU A 552 24.87 -24.39 -5.35
N ALA A 553 23.64 -24.68 -5.81
CA ALA A 553 22.77 -25.70 -5.19
C ALA A 553 23.41 -27.09 -5.22
N ILE A 554 24.00 -27.48 -6.36
CA ILE A 554 24.71 -28.76 -6.52
C ILE A 554 25.91 -28.81 -5.57
N GLN A 555 26.71 -27.74 -5.49
CA GLN A 555 27.87 -27.66 -4.59
C GLN A 555 27.45 -27.77 -3.10
N ARG A 556 26.33 -27.13 -2.73
CA ARG A 556 25.74 -27.20 -1.38
C ARG A 556 25.06 -28.54 -1.08
N ARG A 557 24.88 -29.41 -2.09
CA ARG A 557 24.07 -30.65 -2.01
C ARG A 557 22.63 -30.38 -1.55
N ASP A 558 22.09 -29.24 -1.97
CA ASP A 558 20.74 -28.80 -1.62
C ASP A 558 19.75 -29.25 -2.70
N SER A 559 19.12 -30.42 -2.49
CA SER A 559 18.16 -30.97 -3.45
C SER A 559 16.92 -30.09 -3.58
N ALA A 560 16.50 -29.40 -2.52
CA ALA A 560 15.33 -28.52 -2.56
C ALA A 560 15.62 -27.29 -3.42
N ALA A 561 16.82 -26.70 -3.32
CA ALA A 561 17.23 -25.59 -4.19
C ALA A 561 17.30 -26.00 -5.67
N CYS A 562 17.75 -27.23 -5.98
CA CYS A 562 17.74 -27.77 -7.34
C CYS A 562 16.30 -27.92 -7.88
N GLU A 563 15.37 -28.45 -7.09
CA GLU A 563 13.96 -28.57 -7.46
C GLU A 563 13.33 -27.18 -7.68
N LEU A 564 13.58 -26.24 -6.77
CA LEU A 564 13.11 -24.85 -6.87
C LEU A 564 13.66 -24.19 -8.13
N TRP A 565 14.94 -24.36 -8.45
CA TRP A 565 15.52 -23.83 -9.69
C TRP A 565 14.78 -24.33 -10.93
N PHE A 566 14.48 -25.63 -11.00
CA PHE A 566 13.75 -26.19 -12.14
C PHE A 566 12.33 -25.61 -12.26
N LEU A 567 11.64 -25.46 -11.12
CA LEU A 567 10.32 -24.82 -11.08
C LEU A 567 10.38 -23.34 -11.52
N ARG A 568 11.38 -22.59 -11.09
CA ARG A 568 11.58 -21.18 -11.49
C ARG A 568 11.92 -21.03 -12.95
N LEU A 569 12.70 -21.95 -13.50
CA LEU A 569 13.01 -22.00 -14.92
C LEU A 569 11.75 -22.26 -15.76
N LEU A 570 10.93 -23.23 -15.37
CA LEU A 570 9.63 -23.48 -15.99
C LEU A 570 8.70 -22.26 -15.92
N GLU A 571 8.68 -21.58 -14.78
CA GLU A 571 7.87 -20.38 -14.58
C GLU A 571 8.35 -19.22 -15.46
N ARG A 572 9.67 -19.03 -15.59
CA ARG A 572 10.26 -18.06 -16.53
C ARG A 572 9.84 -18.36 -17.97
N TRP A 573 9.83 -19.63 -18.38
CA TRP A 573 9.36 -20.00 -19.71
C TRP A 573 7.90 -19.65 -19.90
N ARG A 574 7.03 -19.96 -18.94
CA ARG A 574 5.61 -19.59 -18.99
C ARG A 574 5.41 -18.09 -19.21
N VAL A 575 6.19 -17.26 -18.49
CA VAL A 575 6.16 -15.79 -18.65
C VAL A 575 6.64 -15.38 -20.05
N CYS A 576 7.77 -15.92 -20.51
CA CYS A 576 8.32 -15.61 -21.83
C CYS A 576 7.38 -16.04 -22.97
N PHE A 577 6.79 -17.23 -22.88
CA PHE A 577 5.86 -17.76 -23.87
C PHE A 577 4.58 -16.94 -23.97
N GLY A 578 4.03 -16.50 -22.83
CA GLY A 578 2.88 -15.58 -22.83
C GLY A 578 3.19 -14.31 -23.60
N VAL A 579 4.36 -13.71 -23.36
CA VAL A 579 4.81 -12.51 -24.08
C VAL A 579 5.12 -12.76 -25.54
N PHE A 580 5.72 -13.91 -25.88
CA PHE A 580 6.07 -14.27 -27.25
C PHE A 580 4.82 -14.42 -28.13
N PHE A 581 3.82 -15.19 -27.69
CA PHE A 581 2.61 -15.42 -28.47
C PHE A 581 1.67 -14.21 -28.53
N GLU A 582 1.66 -13.33 -27.53
CA GLU A 582 0.96 -12.03 -27.59
C GLU A 582 1.43 -11.13 -28.75
N ARG A 583 2.61 -11.39 -29.35
CA ARG A 583 3.14 -10.56 -30.44
C ARG A 583 2.69 -10.98 -31.84
N GLU A 584 2.17 -12.20 -32.00
CA GLU A 584 1.73 -12.72 -33.30
C GLU A 584 0.24 -12.50 -33.57
N THR A 585 -0.54 -12.12 -32.55
CA THR A 585 -1.94 -11.66 -32.64
C THR A 585 -2.01 -10.14 -32.69
#